data_AF-A0A258L995-F1
#
_entry.id   AF-A0A258L995-F1
#
_cell.length_a   1.000
_cell.length_b   1.000
_cell.length_c   1.000
_cell.angle_alpha   90.00
_cell.angle_beta   90.00
_cell.angle_gamma   90.00
#
_symmetry.space_group_name_H-M   'P 1'
#
loop_
_entity.id
_entity.type
_entity.pdbx_description
1 polymer ?
#
loop_
_entity_poly.entity_id
_entity_poly.type
_entity_poly.pdbx_seq_one_letter_code
_entity_poly.pdbx_strand_id
1 'polypeptide(L)'
;MIGFIAIFAAALCGYAGVGLWAPAASAVALASLSFAENGGLYRRGKELGLTEITTSTLLLSFGHAMAASGGAYVVGAIFRLN
;
A
#
# COMPACT_ATOMS: atom_id res chain seq x y z
N MET A 1 12.30 -0.27 2.73
CA MET A 1 11.99 -0.01 4.15
C MET A 1 10.70 0.79 4.35
N ILE A 2 10.44 1.82 3.56
CA ILE A 2 9.27 2.71 3.77
C ILE A 2 7.93 1.97 3.61
N GLY A 3 7.82 0.99 2.70
CA GLY A 3 6.62 0.15 2.61
C GLY A 3 6.31 -0.64 3.89
N PHE A 4 7.34 -1.10 4.61
CA PHE A 4 7.18 -1.78 5.89
C PHE A 4 6.68 -0.80 6.97
N ILE A 5 7.19 0.43 6.98
CA ILE A 5 6.74 1.49 7.89
C ILE A 5 5.26 1.82 7.65
N ALA A 6 4.81 1.84 6.39
CA ALA A 6 3.42 2.10 6.05
C ALA A 6 2.47 0.99 6.54
N ILE A 7 2.87 -0.28 6.43
CA ILE A 7 2.09 -1.42 6.96
C ILE A 7 2.09 -1.40 8.51
N PHE A 8 3.23 -1.11 9.12
CA PHE A 8 3.36 -0.99 10.57
C PHE A 8 2.49 0.15 11.13
N ALA A 9 2.48 1.31 10.47
CA ALA A 9 1.59 2.42 10.82
C ALA A 9 0.11 2.03 10.72
N ALA A 10 -0.28 1.23 9.72
CA ALA A 10 -1.64 0.72 9.61
C ALA A 10 -2.03 -0.18 10.80
N ALA A 11 -1.13 -1.07 11.25
CA ALA A 11 -1.34 -1.88 12.45
C ALA A 11 -1.46 -1.01 13.72
N LEU A 12 -0.62 0.01 13.83
CA LEU A 12 -0.63 0.96 14.95
C LEU A 12 -1.95 1.74 14.99
N CYS A 13 -2.47 2.15 13.84
CA CYS A 13 -3.79 2.79 13.73
C CYS A 13 -4.93 1.84 14.14
N GLY A 14 -4.85 0.56 13.77
CA GLY A 14 -5.79 -0.46 14.20
C GLY A 14 -5.78 -0.67 15.72
N TYR A 15 -4.58 -0.73 16.31
CA TYR A 15 -4.40 -0.83 17.76
C TYR A 15 -4.90 0.42 18.51
N ALA A 16 -4.62 1.61 17.98
CA ALA A 16 -5.07 2.87 18.56
C ALA A 16 -6.58 3.14 18.36
N GLY A 17 -7.27 2.33 17.55
CA GLY A 17 -8.70 2.50 17.29
C GLY A 17 -9.04 3.67 16.38
N VAL A 18 -8.09 4.12 15.56
CA VAL A 18 -8.30 5.18 14.58
C VAL A 18 -9.27 4.68 13.51
N GLY A 19 -10.13 5.54 12.98
CA GLY A 19 -11.20 5.13 12.06
C GLY A 19 -10.72 4.37 10.81
N LEU A 20 -11.64 3.63 10.19
CA LEU A 20 -11.42 2.74 9.03
C LEU A 20 -10.79 3.38 7.78
N TRP A 21 -10.59 4.70 7.78
CA TRP A 21 -9.91 5.45 6.73
C TRP A 21 -8.37 5.31 6.79
N ALA A 22 -7.81 4.90 7.93
CA ALA A 22 -6.37 4.68 8.10
C ALA A 22 -5.74 3.60 7.16
N PRO A 23 -6.35 2.42 6.95
CA PRO A 23 -5.85 1.43 5.99
C PRO A 23 -5.90 1.93 4.53
N ALA A 24 -6.87 2.78 4.19
CA ALA A 24 -6.95 3.41 2.87
C ALA A 24 -5.84 4.45 2.68
N ALA A 25 -5.57 5.30 3.67
CA ALA A 25 -4.48 6.27 3.63
C ALA A 25 -3.09 5.60 3.52
N SER A 26 -2.87 4.51 4.25
CA SER A 26 -1.62 3.73 4.17
C SER A 26 -1.48 3.00 2.83
N ALA A 27 -2.57 2.47 2.25
CA ALA A 27 -2.54 1.89 0.91
C ALA A 27 -2.17 2.94 -0.17
N VAL A 28 -2.72 4.16 -0.09
CA VAL A 28 -2.37 5.27 -0.99
C VAL A 28 -0.91 5.70 -0.82
N ALA A 29 -0.40 5.71 0.41
CA ALA A 29 1.01 6.00 0.68
C ALA A 29 1.94 4.92 0.08
N LEU A 30 1.61 3.64 0.25
CA LEU A 30 2.34 2.51 -0.35
C LEU A 30 2.33 2.57 -1.88
N ALA A 31 1.19 2.91 -2.47
CA ALA A 31 1.06 3.05 -3.91
C ALA A 31 1.89 4.22 -4.47
N SER A 32 1.85 5.37 -3.79
CA SER A 32 2.66 6.54 -4.15
C SER A 32 4.15 6.23 -4.04
N LEU A 33 4.55 5.47 -3.03
CA LEU A 33 5.93 5.03 -2.86
C LEU A 33 6.36 4.05 -3.96
N SER A 34 5.51 3.08 -4.29
CA SER A 34 5.75 2.13 -5.39
C SER A 34 5.89 2.85 -6.74
N PHE A 35 5.12 3.92 -6.95
CA PHE A 35 5.22 4.77 -8.13
C PHE A 35 6.53 5.59 -8.14
N ALA A 36 6.96 6.10 -6.98
CA ALA A 36 8.21 6.85 -6.85
C ALA A 36 9.45 5.95 -7.05
N GLU A 37 9.45 4.74 -6.48
CA GLU A 37 10.56 3.78 -6.63
C GLU A 37 10.62 3.22 -8.06
N ASN A 38 9.48 2.98 -8.71
CA ASN A 38 9.44 2.44 -10.08
C ASN A 38 9.30 3.51 -11.18
N GLY A 39 9.34 4.80 -10.85
CA GLY A 39 9.10 5.89 -11.81
C GLY A 39 10.05 5.89 -13.01
N GLY A 40 11.30 5.47 -12.82
CA GLY A 40 12.28 5.31 -13.90
C GLY A 40 11.98 4.15 -14.85
N LEU A 41 11.47 3.03 -14.32
CA LEU A 41 11.01 1.87 -15.10
C LEU A 41 9.70 2.19 -15.82
N TYR A 42 8.81 2.95 -15.18
CA TYR A 42 7.54 3.39 -15.75
C TYR A 42 7.75 4.32 -16.95
N ARG A 43 8.72 5.25 -16.85
CA ARG A 43 9.04 6.16 -17.95
C ARG A 43 9.59 5.41 -19.16
N ARG A 44 10.48 4.44 -18.93
CA ARG A 44 11.04 3.57 -19.99
C ARG A 44 9.98 2.63 -20.59
N GLY A 45 9.10 2.06 -19.77
CA GLY A 45 7.99 1.22 -20.24
C GLY A 45 6.98 2.00 -21.10
N LYS A 46 6.73 3.26 -20.74
CA LYS A 46 5.88 4.18 -21.52
C LYS A 46 6.53 4.57 -22.86
N GLU A 47 7.85 4.79 -22.88
CA GLU A 47 8.62 5.02 -24.11
C GLU A 47 8.62 3.80 -25.06
N LEU A 48 8.47 2.59 -24.51
CA LEU A 48 8.42 1.32 -25.27
C LEU A 48 6.99 0.85 -25.63
N GLY A 49 5.95 1.61 -25.28
CA GLY A 49 4.55 1.25 -25.56
C GLY A 49 3.98 0.15 -24.65
N LEU A 50 4.68 -0.26 -23.59
CA LEU A 50 4.27 -1.32 -22.64
C LEU A 50 3.31 -0.82 -21.54
N THR A 51 2.59 0.27 -21.83
CA THR A 51 1.77 1.02 -20.87
C THR A 51 0.69 0.16 -20.19
N GLU A 52 0.12 -0.78 -20.92
CA GLU A 52 -0.96 -1.65 -20.44
C GLU A 52 -0.47 -2.70 -19.42
N ILE A 53 0.70 -3.29 -19.66
CA ILE A 53 1.36 -4.22 -18.73
C ILE A 53 1.74 -3.48 -17.46
N THR A 54 2.30 -2.27 -17.60
CA THR A 54 2.77 -1.48 -16.46
C THR A 54 1.61 -1.02 -15.56
N THR A 55 0.47 -0.67 -16.16
CA THR A 55 -0.75 -0.29 -15.43
C THR A 55 -1.37 -1.49 -14.70
N SER A 56 -1.37 -2.66 -15.35
CA SER A 56 -1.85 -3.90 -14.73
C SER A 56 -1.02 -4.31 -13.52
N THR A 57 0.31 -4.19 -13.61
CA THR A 57 1.22 -4.46 -12.49
C THR A 57 1.01 -3.48 -11.33
N LEU A 58 0.79 -2.20 -11.60
CA LEU A 58 0.47 -1.22 -10.56
C LEU A 58 -0.85 -1.52 -9.85
N LEU A 59 -1.90 -1.85 -10.59
CA LEU A 59 -3.20 -2.21 -10.00
C LEU A 59 -3.08 -3.45 -9.12
N LEU A 60 -2.34 -4.46 -9.58
CA LEU A 60 -2.10 -5.67 -8.80
C LEU A 60 -1.30 -5.36 -7.52
N SER A 61 -0.24 -4.54 -7.65
CA SER A 61 0.58 -4.09 -6.53
C SER A 61 -0.24 -3.28 -5.51
N PHE A 62 -1.16 -2.42 -5.99
CA PHE A 62 -2.09 -1.67 -5.17
C PHE A 62 -3.04 -2.62 -4.41
N GLY A 63 -3.56 -3.64 -5.08
CA GLY A 63 -4.41 -4.67 -4.47
C GLY A 63 -3.68 -5.41 -3.34
N HIS A 64 -2.43 -5.84 -3.57
CA HIS A 64 -1.61 -6.46 -2.54
C HIS A 64 -1.30 -5.51 -1.38
N ALA A 65 -1.03 -4.23 -1.66
CA ALA A 65 -0.80 -3.22 -0.63
C ALA A 65 -2.04 -2.98 0.23
N MET A 66 -3.24 -2.93 -0.38
CA MET A 66 -4.51 -2.84 0.34
C MET A 66 -4.76 -4.07 1.22
N ALA A 67 -4.55 -5.28 0.70
CA ALA A 67 -4.74 -6.50 1.47
C ALA A 67 -3.78 -6.57 2.67
N ALA A 68 -2.52 -6.17 2.48
CA ALA A 68 -1.52 -6.13 3.52
C ALA A 68 -1.83 -5.06 4.59
N SER A 69 -2.17 -3.83 4.21
CA SER A 69 -2.49 -2.76 5.16
C SER A 69 -3.81 -3.03 5.90
N GLY A 70 -4.81 -3.57 5.22
CA GLY A 70 -6.08 -4.00 5.81
C GLY A 70 -5.88 -5.14 6.81
N GLY A 71 -5.13 -6.18 6.44
CA GLY A 71 -4.79 -7.29 7.34
C GLY A 71 -4.05 -6.81 8.58
N ALA A 72 -3.05 -5.94 8.42
CA ALA A 72 -2.31 -5.37 9.53
C ALA A 72 -3.19 -4.54 10.47
N TYR A 73 -4.10 -3.72 9.93
CA TYR A 73 -5.07 -2.96 10.71
C TYR A 73 -6.02 -3.86 11.52
N VAL A 74 -6.57 -4.92 10.89
CA VAL A 74 -7.45 -5.88 11.58
C VAL A 74 -6.72 -6.59 12.71
N VAL A 75 -5.48 -7.03 12.48
CA VAL A 75 -4.66 -7.66 13.52
C VAL A 75 -4.41 -6.69 14.69
N GLY A 76 -4.07 -5.43 14.41
CA GLY A 76 -3.93 -4.40 15.45
C GLY A 76 -5.21 -4.17 16.24
N ALA A 77 -6.37 -4.13 15.57
CA ALA A 77 -7.66 -3.98 16.22
C ALA A 77 -8.04 -5.20 17.09
N ILE A 78 -7.72 -6.42 16.65
CA ILE A 78 -7.90 -7.64 17.46
C ILE A 78 -7.03 -7.58 18.72
N PHE A 79 -5.77 -7.16 18.59
CA PHE A 79 -4.87 -6.98 19.74
C PHE A 79 -5.33 -5.92 20.75
N ARG A 80 -6.12 -4.93 20.31
CA ARG A 80 -6.74 -3.95 21.21
C ARG A 80 -7.89 -4.55 22.02
N LEU A 81 -8.60 -5.52 21.45
CA LEU A 81 -9.79 -6.14 22.04
C LEU A 81 -9.47 -7.31 22.99
N ASN A 82 -8.20 -7.73 23.06
CA ASN A 82 -7.69 -8.81 23.90
C ASN A 82 -6.91 -8.23 25.08
#